data_AF-A0AAD8AVW8-F1
#
_entry.id   AF-A0AAD8AVW8-F1
#
_cell.length_a   1.000
_cell.length_b   1.000
_cell.length_c   1.000
_cell.angle_alpha   90.00
_cell.angle_beta   90.00
_cell.angle_gamma   90.00
#
_symmetry.space_group_name_H-M   'P 1'
#
loop_
_entity.id
_entity.type
_entity.pdbx_description
1 polymer ?
#
loop_
_entity_poly.entity_id
_entity_poly.type
_entity_poly.pdbx_seq_one_letter_code
_entity_poly.pdbx_strand_id
1 'polypeptide(L)'
;MRRKRRGRREKEKKRHRNIDRERERHRNIDRERERHRNIDRERERHRNIDRERERHRNIDRERERHRNIDRERERHRNIDRERERHRNIDRERETHRNIDRERERHRNIDRERERHRNINIRGKGTETLTERGKDTETLTERGKDTETLTERGKGTETLTERGKGTETLTERGKGTETLTERGKGTETLTERGKGTETLTERGKGTETLTERGKGTETLTERGKDTETLTERGKGTETLTERGKGTETLTERGKGTETLTERGKGTETLTERGKAQKH
;
A
#
# COMPACT_ATOMS: atom_id res chain seq x y z
N MET A 1 -116.40 63.50 75.73
CA MET A 1 -114.99 63.00 75.82
C MET A 1 -114.64 61.77 74.93
N ARG A 2 -115.60 60.95 74.46
CA ARG A 2 -115.31 59.71 73.68
C ARG A 2 -114.73 59.91 72.26
N ARG A 3 -115.16 60.93 71.48
CA ARG A 3 -114.67 61.18 70.10
C ARG A 3 -113.17 61.55 70.02
N LYS A 4 -112.65 62.36 70.96
CA LYS A 4 -111.21 62.72 71.02
C LYS A 4 -110.30 61.51 71.33
N ARG A 5 -110.75 60.56 72.15
CA ARG A 5 -110.00 59.31 72.46
C ARG A 5 -109.93 58.35 71.26
N ARG A 6 -110.99 58.24 70.44
CA ARG A 6 -111.02 57.41 69.20
C ARG A 6 -110.10 57.98 68.12
N GLY A 7 -110.14 59.30 67.88
CA GLY A 7 -109.25 59.96 66.92
C GLY A 7 -107.76 59.89 67.31
N ARG A 8 -107.44 59.88 68.61
CA ARG A 8 -106.06 59.68 69.10
C ARG A 8 -105.57 58.25 68.83
N ARG A 9 -106.40 57.22 69.10
CA ARG A 9 -106.09 55.81 68.79
C ARG A 9 -105.92 55.55 67.29
N GLU A 10 -106.73 56.17 66.43
CA GLU A 10 -106.60 56.01 64.97
C GLU A 10 -105.34 56.68 64.41
N LYS A 11 -104.96 57.87 64.92
CA LYS A 11 -103.68 58.52 64.58
C LYS A 11 -102.48 57.69 65.03
N GLU A 12 -102.56 57.07 66.21
CA GLU A 12 -101.52 56.18 66.76
C GLU A 12 -101.38 54.89 65.94
N LYS A 13 -102.49 54.25 65.56
CA LYS A 13 -102.49 53.11 64.61
C LYS A 13 -101.93 53.46 63.22
N LYS A 14 -102.14 54.69 62.74
CA LYS A 14 -101.57 55.16 61.46
C LYS A 14 -100.06 55.42 61.58
N ARG A 15 -99.60 55.93 62.73
CA ARG A 15 -98.16 56.08 63.04
C ARG A 15 -97.45 54.73 63.12
N HIS A 16 -98.01 53.75 63.82
CA HIS A 16 -97.44 52.39 63.87
C HIS A 16 -97.34 51.76 62.47
N ARG A 17 -98.41 51.83 61.66
CA ARG A 17 -98.36 51.35 60.26
C ARG A 17 -97.32 52.07 59.40
N ASN A 18 -97.06 53.35 59.62
CA ASN A 18 -96.02 54.08 58.90
C ASN A 18 -94.61 53.61 59.32
N ILE A 19 -94.38 53.43 60.62
CA ILE A 19 -93.11 52.91 61.16
C ILE A 19 -92.85 51.49 60.65
N ASP A 20 -93.88 50.64 60.59
CA ASP A 20 -93.75 49.27 60.07
C ASP A 20 -93.39 49.26 58.57
N ARG A 21 -94.02 50.12 57.76
CA ARG A 21 -93.65 50.28 56.34
C ARG A 21 -92.23 50.80 56.16
N GLU A 22 -91.78 51.71 57.01
CA GLU A 22 -90.43 52.27 56.96
C GLU A 22 -89.38 51.22 57.35
N ARG A 23 -89.66 50.41 58.39
CA ARG A 23 -88.84 49.23 58.74
C ARG A 23 -88.77 48.22 57.61
N GLU A 24 -89.88 47.98 56.92
CA GLU A 24 -89.91 47.07 55.76
C GLU A 24 -89.10 47.61 54.58
N ARG A 25 -89.13 48.92 54.31
CA ARG A 25 -88.24 49.57 53.32
C ARG A 25 -86.77 49.40 53.65
N HIS A 26 -86.37 49.61 54.90
CA HIS A 26 -84.98 49.37 55.33
C HIS A 26 -84.56 47.91 55.15
N ARG A 27 -85.40 46.95 55.53
CA ARG A 27 -85.13 45.52 55.27
C ARG A 27 -84.99 45.20 53.78
N ASN A 28 -85.77 45.85 52.92
CA ASN A 28 -85.64 45.65 51.47
C ASN A 28 -84.32 46.21 50.93
N ILE A 29 -83.89 47.39 51.39
CA ILE A 29 -82.59 47.98 51.02
C ILE A 29 -81.44 47.08 51.49
N ASP A 30 -81.52 46.52 52.70
CA ASP A 30 -80.49 45.61 53.21
C ASP A 30 -80.40 44.31 52.39
N ARG A 31 -81.55 43.73 52.02
CA ARG A 31 -81.60 42.56 51.11
C ARG A 31 -80.99 42.87 49.75
N GLU A 32 -81.24 44.07 49.21
CA GLU A 32 -80.71 44.50 47.91
C GLU A 32 -79.19 44.71 47.97
N ARG A 33 -78.68 45.33 49.04
CA ARG A 33 -77.24 45.43 49.30
C ARG A 33 -76.57 44.06 49.43
N GLU A 34 -77.23 43.12 50.09
CA GLU A 34 -76.73 41.75 50.21
C GLU A 34 -76.69 41.01 48.86
N ARG A 35 -77.69 41.23 47.99
CA ARG A 35 -77.67 40.72 46.60
C ARG A 35 -76.48 41.28 45.81
N HIS A 36 -76.20 42.58 45.89
CA HIS A 36 -75.03 43.17 45.21
C HIS A 36 -73.70 42.58 45.72
N ARG A 37 -73.55 42.42 47.04
CA ARG A 37 -72.35 41.75 47.60
C ARG A 37 -72.21 40.31 47.12
N ASN A 38 -73.30 39.58 46.96
CA ASN A 38 -73.27 38.22 46.42
C ASN A 38 -72.83 38.19 44.96
N ILE A 39 -73.33 39.11 44.14
CA ILE A 39 -72.91 39.25 42.72
C ILE A 39 -71.42 39.58 42.63
N ASP A 40 -70.90 40.46 43.49
CA ASP A 40 -69.47 40.81 43.49
C ASP A 40 -68.59 39.63 43.89
N ARG A 41 -68.99 38.85 44.91
CA ARG A 41 -68.31 37.60 45.28
C ARG A 41 -68.31 36.59 44.14
N GLU A 42 -69.41 36.48 43.41
CA GLU A 42 -69.53 35.55 42.27
C GLU A 42 -68.64 35.98 41.11
N ARG A 43 -68.58 37.28 40.79
CA ARG A 43 -67.63 37.84 39.82
C ARG A 43 -66.18 37.58 40.20
N GLU A 44 -65.84 37.71 41.48
CA GLU A 44 -64.50 37.43 41.97
C GLU A 44 -64.13 35.94 41.85
N ARG A 45 -65.08 35.03 42.11
CA ARG A 45 -64.91 33.60 41.86
C ARG A 45 -64.60 33.30 40.39
N HIS A 46 -65.34 33.91 39.46
CA HIS A 46 -65.06 33.73 38.02
C HIS A 46 -63.66 34.23 37.63
N ARG A 47 -63.23 35.39 38.13
CA ARG A 47 -61.87 35.89 37.89
C ARG A 47 -60.80 34.94 38.45
N ASN A 48 -61.03 34.32 39.60
CA ASN A 48 -60.10 33.34 40.16
C ASN A 48 -60.01 32.08 39.30
N ILE A 49 -61.13 31.58 38.80
CA ILE A 49 -61.17 30.43 37.88
C ILE A 49 -60.39 30.74 36.59
N ASP A 50 -60.54 31.94 36.03
CA ASP A 50 -59.81 32.33 34.82
C ASP A 50 -58.30 32.41 35.05
N ARG A 51 -57.86 32.96 36.20
CA ARG A 51 -56.45 32.96 36.61
C ARG A 51 -55.90 31.54 36.77
N GLU A 52 -56.66 30.62 37.36
CA GLU A 52 -56.24 29.22 37.49
C GLU A 52 -56.13 28.54 36.12
N ARG A 53 -57.08 28.77 35.22
CA ARG A 53 -57.01 28.26 33.85
C ARG A 53 -55.78 28.78 33.12
N GLU A 54 -55.44 30.05 33.30
CA GLU A 54 -54.24 30.63 32.70
C GLU A 54 -52.95 30.02 33.28
N ARG A 55 -52.89 29.76 34.58
CA ARG A 55 -51.78 29.03 35.21
C ARG A 55 -51.60 27.64 34.62
N HIS A 56 -52.68 26.88 34.43
CA HIS A 56 -52.61 25.56 33.80
C HIS A 56 -52.06 25.63 32.36
N ARG A 57 -52.54 26.59 31.56
CA ARG A 57 -52.00 26.79 30.20
C ARG A 57 -50.51 27.13 30.20
N ASN A 58 -50.03 27.91 31.17
CA ASN A 58 -48.61 28.22 31.28
C ASN A 58 -47.77 26.99 31.62
N ILE A 59 -48.26 26.14 32.54
CA ILE A 59 -47.60 24.87 32.89
C ILE A 59 -47.51 23.95 31.66
N ASP A 60 -48.57 23.87 30.86
CA ASP A 60 -48.56 23.04 29.64
C ASP A 60 -47.56 23.55 28.60
N ARG A 61 -47.46 24.88 28.41
CA ARG A 61 -46.44 25.50 27.55
C ARG A 61 -45.02 25.20 28.05
N GLU A 62 -44.77 25.27 29.36
CA GLU A 62 -43.46 24.92 29.92
C GLU A 62 -43.12 23.44 29.72
N ARG A 63 -44.08 22.53 29.93
CA ARG A 63 -43.89 21.11 29.64
C ARG A 63 -43.55 20.86 28.18
N GLU A 64 -44.20 21.58 27.26
CA GLU A 64 -43.90 21.48 25.83
C GLU A 64 -42.50 21.99 25.49
N ARG A 65 -42.05 23.09 26.11
CA ARG A 65 -40.68 23.58 25.97
C ARG A 65 -39.65 22.53 26.42
N HIS A 66 -39.87 21.90 27.57
CA HIS A 66 -38.98 20.83 28.04
C HIS A 66 -38.91 19.65 27.07
N ARG A 67 -40.06 19.20 26.52
CA ARG A 67 -40.07 18.15 25.49
C ARG A 67 -39.29 18.53 24.24
N ASN A 68 -39.36 19.80 23.81
CA ASN A 68 -38.60 20.28 22.66
C ASN A 68 -37.10 20.26 22.93
N ILE A 69 -36.66 20.69 24.12
CA ILE A 69 -35.25 20.64 24.53
C ILE A 69 -34.74 19.19 24.54
N ASP A 70 -35.53 18.25 25.05
CA ASP A 70 -35.13 16.83 25.07
C ASP A 70 -34.99 16.25 23.66
N ARG A 71 -35.90 16.60 22.74
CA ARG A 71 -35.79 16.23 21.31
C ARG A 71 -34.53 16.80 20.66
N GLU A 72 -34.19 18.05 20.95
CA GLU A 72 -32.95 18.66 20.43
C GLU A 72 -31.69 17.98 20.98
N ARG A 73 -31.68 17.68 22.29
CA ARG A 73 -30.58 16.91 22.89
C ARG A 73 -30.42 15.54 22.25
N GLU A 74 -31.52 14.86 21.96
CA GLU A 74 -31.48 13.57 21.28
C GLU A 74 -30.95 13.68 19.84
N ARG A 75 -31.33 14.73 19.10
CA ARG A 75 -30.75 15.01 17.77
C ARG A 75 -29.24 15.21 17.84
N HIS A 76 -28.74 15.98 18.80
CA HIS A 76 -27.29 16.17 18.98
C HIS A 76 -26.57 14.84 19.26
N ARG A 77 -27.13 13.99 20.14
CA ARG A 77 -26.56 12.65 20.40
C ARG A 77 -26.52 11.78 19.14
N ASN A 78 -27.53 11.86 18.28
CA ASN A 78 -27.53 11.11 17.02
C ASN A 78 -26.44 11.59 16.06
N ILE A 79 -26.24 12.90 15.94
CA ILE A 79 -25.17 13.49 15.12
C ILE A 79 -23.79 13.03 15.62
N ASP A 80 -23.58 13.00 16.95
CA ASP A 80 -22.31 12.54 17.51
C ASP A 80 -22.05 11.05 17.23
N ARG A 81 -23.08 10.20 17.32
CA ARG A 81 -22.98 8.78 16.92
C ARG A 81 -22.65 8.61 15.45
N GLU A 82 -23.24 9.41 14.55
CA GLU A 82 -22.91 9.36 13.13
C GLU A 82 -21.47 9.81 12.85
N ARG A 83 -21.02 10.88 13.51
CA ARG A 83 -19.61 11.32 13.42
C ARG A 83 -18.65 10.23 13.88
N GLU A 84 -18.98 9.52 14.95
CA GLU A 84 -18.16 8.41 15.44
C GLU A 84 -18.12 7.24 14.44
N ARG A 85 -19.25 6.90 13.81
CA ARG A 85 -19.28 5.91 12.72
C ARG A 85 -18.37 6.29 11.55
N HIS A 86 -18.41 7.56 11.11
CA HIS A 86 -17.52 8.03 10.05
C HIS A 86 -16.04 7.88 10.43
N ARG A 87 -15.66 8.24 11.66
CA ARG A 87 -14.27 8.03 12.14
C ARG A 87 -13.87 6.56 12.14
N ASN A 88 -14.78 5.64 12.48
CA ASN A 88 -14.48 4.20 12.45
C ASN A 88 -14.21 3.73 11.01
N ILE A 89 -15.04 4.14 10.05
CA ILE A 89 -14.86 3.82 8.62
C ILE A 89 -13.52 4.34 8.11
N ASP A 90 -13.12 5.56 8.49
CA ASP A 90 -11.83 6.12 8.07
C ASP A 90 -10.64 5.30 8.62
N ARG A 91 -10.71 4.85 9.88
CA ARG A 91 -9.70 3.96 10.45
C ARG A 91 -9.63 2.63 9.71
N GLU A 92 -10.78 2.02 9.37
CA GLU A 92 -10.80 0.79 8.57
C GLU A 92 -10.22 0.99 7.17
N ARG A 93 -10.50 2.11 6.52
CA ARG A 93 -9.88 2.44 5.22
C ARG A 93 -8.37 2.57 5.33
N GLU A 94 -7.87 3.13 6.43
CA GLU A 94 -6.44 3.26 6.67
C GLU A 94 -5.76 1.91 6.88
N THR A 95 -6.38 0.98 7.62
CA THR A 95 -5.83 -0.38 7.79
C THR A 95 -5.76 -1.12 6.46
N HIS A 96 -6.79 -1.02 5.60
CA HIS A 96 -6.74 -1.59 4.25
C HIS A 96 -5.59 -1.03 3.41
N ARG A 97 -5.38 0.30 3.43
CA ARG A 97 -4.23 0.93 2.73
C ARG A 97 -2.89 0.41 3.26
N ASN A 98 -2.75 0.21 4.57
CA ASN A 98 -1.53 -0.32 5.16
C ASN A 98 -1.24 -1.75 4.67
N ILE A 99 -2.27 -2.61 4.60
CA ILE A 99 -2.15 -3.97 4.07
C ILE A 99 -1.69 -3.97 2.61
N ASP A 100 -2.24 -3.09 1.78
CA ASP A 100 -1.85 -2.99 0.37
C ASP A 100 -0.39 -2.55 0.21
N ARG A 101 0.07 -1.58 1.01
CA ARG A 101 1.48 -1.17 1.04
C ARG A 101 2.41 -2.32 1.45
N GLU A 102 2.04 -3.10 2.46
CA GLU A 102 2.82 -4.27 2.88
C GLU A 102 2.86 -5.36 1.79
N ARG A 103 1.74 -5.63 1.12
CA ARG A 103 1.73 -6.55 -0.05
C ARG A 103 2.64 -6.07 -1.17
N GLU A 104 2.68 -4.77 -1.43
CA GLU A 104 3.57 -4.20 -2.44
C GLU A 104 5.05 -4.33 -2.05
N ARG A 105 5.38 -4.13 -0.77
CA ARG A 105 6.73 -4.39 -0.23
C ARG A 105 7.16 -5.85 -0.45
N HIS A 106 6.30 -6.81 -0.12
CA HIS A 106 6.59 -8.23 -0.36
C HIS A 106 6.86 -8.52 -1.84
N ARG A 107 6.02 -8.00 -2.75
CA ARG A 107 6.27 -8.15 -4.20
C ARG A 107 7.59 -7.51 -4.64
N ASN A 108 7.98 -6.38 -4.06
CA ASN A 108 9.25 -5.74 -4.37
C ASN A 108 10.43 -6.60 -3.91
N ILE A 109 10.36 -7.17 -2.71
CA ILE A 109 11.38 -8.09 -2.18
C ILE A 109 11.51 -9.33 -3.06
N ASP A 110 10.40 -9.94 -3.49
CA ASP A 110 10.43 -11.11 -4.37
C ASP A 110 11.09 -10.77 -5.72
N ARG A 111 10.77 -9.60 -6.30
CA ARG A 111 11.42 -9.12 -7.53
C ARG A 111 12.90 -8.73 -7.34
N GLU A 112 13.34 -8.41 -6.14
CA GLU A 112 14.77 -8.17 -5.87
C GLU A 112 15.52 -9.49 -5.71
N ARG A 113 14.94 -10.48 -5.03
CA ARG A 113 15.49 -11.84 -4.95
C ARG A 113 15.65 -12.49 -6.31
N GLU A 114 14.72 -12.24 -7.22
CA GLU A 114 14.81 -12.73 -8.61
C GLU A 114 15.96 -12.06 -9.37
N ARG A 115 16.43 -10.87 -8.97
CA ARG A 115 17.39 -10.09 -9.75
C ARG A 115 18.87 -10.28 -9.41
N HIS A 116 19.20 -10.75 -8.20
CA HIS A 116 20.60 -10.81 -7.76
C HIS A 116 20.88 -12.04 -6.88
N ARG A 117 21.76 -12.93 -7.37
CA ARG A 117 22.40 -13.97 -6.57
C ARG A 117 23.91 -13.75 -6.53
N ASN A 118 24.47 -13.80 -5.32
CA ASN A 118 25.91 -13.79 -5.10
C ASN A 118 26.26 -14.99 -4.23
N ILE A 119 27.02 -15.93 -4.80
CA ILE A 119 27.38 -17.20 -4.17
C ILE A 119 28.92 -17.22 -4.00
N ASN A 120 29.41 -17.74 -2.88
CA ASN A 120 30.84 -17.82 -2.60
C ASN A 120 31.18 -19.17 -1.96
N ILE A 121 31.96 -20.00 -2.68
CA ILE A 121 32.23 -21.40 -2.32
C ILE A 121 33.72 -21.62 -2.08
N ARG A 122 34.04 -22.46 -1.10
CA ARG A 122 35.44 -22.74 -0.68
C ARG A 122 35.61 -24.20 -0.28
N GLY A 123 36.13 -25.05 -1.18
CA GLY A 123 36.33 -26.46 -0.85
C GLY A 123 36.57 -27.39 -2.03
N LYS A 124 35.88 -28.53 -2.04
CA LYS A 124 35.67 -29.37 -3.23
C LYS A 124 34.16 -29.46 -3.42
N GLY A 125 33.64 -29.03 -4.54
CA GLY A 125 32.21 -29.02 -4.84
C GLY A 125 31.90 -29.50 -6.25
N THR A 126 30.67 -29.97 -6.44
CA THR A 126 30.06 -30.12 -7.76
C THR A 126 28.72 -29.38 -7.73
N GLU A 127 28.52 -28.38 -8.58
CA GLU A 127 27.29 -27.61 -8.63
C GLU A 127 26.66 -27.62 -10.03
N THR A 128 25.33 -27.62 -10.08
CA THR A 128 24.58 -27.55 -11.33
C THR A 128 23.42 -26.59 -11.15
N LEU A 129 23.44 -25.50 -11.89
CA LEU A 129 22.47 -24.40 -11.80
C LEU A 129 21.76 -24.25 -13.14
N THR A 130 20.47 -23.92 -13.11
CA THR A 130 19.67 -23.68 -14.33
C THR A 130 18.71 -22.52 -14.11
N GLU A 131 18.96 -21.43 -14.83
CA GLU A 131 18.30 -20.14 -14.68
C GLU A 131 17.39 -19.83 -15.88
N ARG A 132 16.36 -18.99 -15.67
CA ARG A 132 15.45 -18.55 -16.74
C ARG A 132 14.85 -17.19 -16.40
N GLY A 133 15.46 -16.11 -16.86
CA GLY A 133 14.93 -14.80 -16.49
C GLY A 133 15.70 -13.60 -17.04
N LYS A 134 15.81 -12.59 -16.19
CA LYS A 134 16.59 -11.37 -16.41
C LYS A 134 17.44 -11.18 -15.17
N ASP A 135 18.54 -11.91 -15.12
CA ASP A 135 19.20 -12.21 -13.86
C ASP A 135 20.63 -11.66 -13.92
N THR A 136 21.15 -11.18 -12.78
CA THR A 136 22.56 -10.81 -12.64
C THR A 136 23.17 -11.70 -11.57
N GLU A 137 24.14 -12.50 -11.95
CA GLU A 137 24.79 -13.45 -11.06
C GLU A 137 26.29 -13.17 -10.94
N THR A 138 26.80 -13.28 -9.71
CA THR A 138 28.23 -13.20 -9.42
C THR A 138 28.63 -14.38 -8.55
N LEU A 139 29.49 -15.25 -9.06
CA LEU A 139 29.98 -16.41 -8.33
C LEU A 139 31.49 -16.29 -8.12
N THR A 140 31.98 -16.72 -6.95
CA THR A 140 33.41 -16.75 -6.67
C THR A 140 33.79 -18.04 -5.97
N GLU A 141 34.72 -18.78 -6.57
CA GLU A 141 35.12 -20.10 -6.10
C GLU A 141 36.62 -20.21 -5.81
N ARG A 142 36.97 -21.15 -4.92
CA ARG A 142 38.36 -21.40 -4.53
C ARG A 142 38.56 -22.86 -4.08
N GLY A 143 39.02 -23.72 -4.98
CA GLY A 143 39.10 -25.14 -4.63
C GLY A 143 39.50 -26.11 -5.73
N LYS A 144 38.90 -27.31 -5.67
CA LYS A 144 38.89 -28.27 -6.79
C LYS A 144 37.43 -28.56 -7.09
N ASP A 145 36.91 -27.93 -8.14
CA ASP A 145 35.48 -27.78 -8.30
C ASP A 145 35.05 -28.16 -9.73
N THR A 146 33.81 -28.63 -9.90
CA THR A 146 33.21 -28.93 -11.20
C THR A 146 31.85 -28.27 -11.28
N GLU A 147 31.62 -27.44 -12.29
CA GLU A 147 30.39 -26.67 -12.41
C GLU A 147 29.71 -26.88 -13.77
N THR A 148 28.38 -26.86 -13.76
CA THR A 148 27.57 -26.78 -14.98
C THR A 148 26.44 -25.79 -14.80
N LEU A 149 26.49 -24.67 -15.52
CA LEU A 149 25.47 -23.63 -15.48
C LEU A 149 24.75 -23.54 -16.84
N THR A 150 23.43 -23.35 -16.81
CA THR A 150 22.63 -23.19 -18.02
C THR A 150 21.66 -22.02 -17.86
N GLU A 151 21.88 -20.95 -18.62
CA GLU A 151 21.03 -19.75 -18.58
C GLU A 151 20.15 -19.64 -19.83
N ARG A 152 18.96 -19.05 -19.64
CA ARG A 152 17.98 -18.89 -20.73
C ARG A 152 17.20 -17.60 -20.59
N GLY A 153 17.79 -16.49 -21.02
CA GLY A 153 17.18 -15.20 -20.73
C GLY A 153 17.90 -13.99 -21.29
N LYS A 154 17.95 -12.94 -20.46
CA LYS A 154 18.89 -11.82 -20.64
C LYS A 154 19.69 -11.68 -19.36
N GLY A 155 20.91 -12.16 -19.33
CA GLY A 155 21.71 -12.19 -18.12
C GLY A 155 22.91 -11.25 -18.15
N THR A 156 23.48 -11.01 -16.98
CA THR A 156 24.88 -10.57 -16.84
C THR A 156 25.55 -11.47 -15.82
N GLU A 157 26.58 -12.20 -16.21
CA GLU A 157 27.24 -13.16 -15.34
C GLU A 157 28.70 -12.76 -15.10
N THR A 158 29.15 -12.93 -13.87
CA THR A 158 30.57 -12.77 -13.53
C THR A 158 31.02 -13.90 -12.64
N LEU A 159 31.95 -14.72 -13.15
CA LEU A 159 32.53 -15.81 -12.40
C LEU A 159 34.02 -15.56 -12.18
N THR A 160 34.50 -15.90 -10.98
CA THR A 160 35.92 -15.84 -10.64
C THR A 160 36.34 -17.12 -9.94
N GLU A 161 37.20 -17.89 -10.59
CA GLU A 161 37.72 -19.15 -10.06
C GLU A 161 39.19 -19.07 -9.69
N ARG A 162 39.59 -19.89 -8.70
CA ARG A 162 40.95 -19.89 -8.18
C ARG A 162 41.32 -21.27 -7.66
N GLY A 163 41.67 -22.19 -8.56
CA GLY A 163 41.85 -23.57 -8.15
C GLY A 163 42.29 -24.53 -9.24
N LYS A 164 41.70 -25.73 -9.20
CA LYS A 164 41.70 -26.65 -10.34
C LYS A 164 40.24 -26.97 -10.66
N GLY A 165 39.73 -26.48 -11.77
CA GLY A 165 38.30 -26.56 -12.09
C GLY A 165 38.02 -27.35 -13.36
N THR A 166 36.76 -27.76 -13.51
CA THR A 166 36.18 -28.07 -14.82
C THR A 166 34.83 -27.37 -14.94
N GLU A 167 34.63 -26.53 -15.95
CA GLU A 167 33.42 -25.74 -16.09
C GLU A 167 32.70 -26.02 -17.41
N THR A 168 31.38 -25.99 -17.37
CA THR A 168 30.54 -26.02 -18.57
C THR A 168 29.41 -25.02 -18.44
N LEU A 169 29.46 -23.96 -19.25
CA LEU A 169 28.42 -22.94 -19.29
C LEU A 169 27.66 -23.00 -20.62
N THR A 170 26.34 -22.85 -20.56
CA THR A 170 25.48 -22.81 -21.75
C THR A 170 24.49 -21.66 -21.66
N GLU A 171 24.70 -20.61 -22.44
CA GLU A 171 23.80 -19.46 -22.51
C GLU A 171 22.90 -19.51 -23.75
N ARG A 172 21.65 -19.06 -23.56
CA ARG A 172 20.66 -19.05 -24.64
C ARG A 172 19.81 -17.79 -24.58
N GLY A 173 20.36 -16.67 -25.03
CA GLY A 173 19.72 -15.40 -24.76
C GLY A 173 20.37 -14.17 -25.37
N LYS A 174 20.39 -13.11 -24.56
CA LYS A 174 21.26 -11.96 -24.76
C LYS A 174 22.00 -11.72 -23.45
N GLY A 175 23.26 -12.11 -23.37
CA GLY A 175 24.05 -12.02 -22.16
C GLY A 175 25.21 -11.04 -22.25
N THR A 176 25.79 -10.73 -21.10
CA THR A 176 27.18 -10.31 -21.02
C THR A 176 27.87 -11.20 -20.00
N GLU A 177 28.97 -11.84 -20.38
CA GLU A 177 29.68 -12.80 -19.55
C GLU A 177 31.09 -12.29 -19.26
N THR A 178 31.52 -12.46 -18.02
CA THR A 178 32.88 -12.14 -17.61
C THR A 178 33.42 -13.25 -16.72
N LEU A 179 34.44 -13.92 -17.21
CA LEU A 179 35.11 -14.97 -16.46
C LEU A 179 36.55 -14.57 -16.14
N THR A 180 36.99 -14.94 -14.94
CA THR A 180 38.39 -14.86 -14.56
C THR A 180 38.84 -16.15 -13.90
N GLU A 181 39.69 -16.91 -14.58
CA GLU A 181 40.29 -18.14 -14.04
C GLU A 181 41.73 -17.91 -13.59
N ARG A 182 42.13 -18.63 -12.54
CA ARG A 182 43.46 -18.50 -11.96
C ARG A 182 43.94 -19.83 -11.38
N GLY A 183 44.33 -20.76 -12.25
CA GLY A 183 44.52 -22.11 -11.80
C GLY A 183 45.03 -23.10 -12.84
N LYS A 184 44.44 -24.30 -12.81
CA LYS A 184 44.50 -25.26 -13.91
C LYS A 184 43.08 -25.70 -14.19
N GLY A 185 42.47 -25.24 -15.27
CA GLY A 185 41.09 -25.51 -15.59
C GLY A 185 40.91 -26.32 -16.87
N THR A 186 39.69 -26.83 -17.05
CA THR A 186 39.15 -27.11 -18.37
C THR A 186 37.81 -26.42 -18.49
N GLU A 187 37.59 -25.69 -19.57
CA GLU A 187 36.39 -24.90 -19.76
C GLU A 187 35.67 -25.27 -21.05
N THR A 188 34.34 -25.25 -20.99
CA THR A 188 33.48 -25.41 -22.17
C THR A 188 32.35 -24.40 -22.13
N LEU A 189 32.37 -23.46 -23.07
CA LEU A 189 31.40 -22.39 -23.21
C LEU A 189 30.58 -22.60 -24.48
N THR A 190 29.26 -22.45 -24.37
CA THR A 190 28.36 -22.52 -25.53
C THR A 190 27.34 -21.40 -25.48
N GLU A 191 27.56 -20.37 -26.29
CA GLU A 191 26.64 -19.25 -26.43
C GLU A 191 25.72 -19.40 -27.64
N ARG A 192 24.45 -19.04 -27.45
CA ARG A 192 23.44 -19.15 -28.50
C ARG A 192 22.52 -17.94 -28.51
N GLY A 193 23.03 -16.81 -28.97
CA GLY A 193 22.29 -15.57 -28.79
C GLY A 193 22.90 -14.33 -29.42
N LYS A 194 22.87 -13.25 -28.65
CA LYS A 194 23.69 -12.06 -28.89
C LYS A 194 24.40 -11.74 -27.58
N GLY A 195 25.68 -12.03 -27.50
CA GLY A 195 26.45 -11.85 -26.27
C GLY A 195 27.57 -10.85 -26.41
N THR A 196 28.14 -10.50 -25.26
CA THR A 196 29.50 -9.99 -25.17
C THR A 196 30.23 -10.82 -24.14
N GLU A 197 31.40 -11.31 -24.48
CA GLU A 197 32.16 -12.22 -23.65
C GLU A 197 33.52 -11.64 -23.34
N THR A 198 33.95 -11.80 -22.09
CA THR A 198 35.29 -11.41 -21.65
C THR A 198 35.87 -12.48 -20.76
N LEU A 199 36.93 -13.11 -21.25
CA LEU A 199 37.61 -14.21 -20.61
C LEU A 199 39.02 -13.78 -20.23
N THR A 200 39.44 -14.10 -19.01
CA THR A 200 40.80 -13.84 -18.54
C THR A 200 41.34 -15.07 -17.84
N GLU A 201 42.22 -15.79 -18.53
CA GLU A 201 42.89 -16.97 -17.96
C GLU A 201 44.30 -16.66 -17.48
N ARG A 202 44.70 -17.35 -16.42
CA ARG A 202 46.03 -17.18 -15.82
C ARG A 202 46.51 -18.47 -15.18
N GLY A 203 46.99 -19.40 -16.00
CA GLY A 203 47.29 -20.72 -15.48
C GLY A 203 47.85 -21.71 -16.48
N LYS A 204 47.21 -22.88 -16.51
CA LYS A 204 47.35 -23.91 -17.54
C LYS A 204 45.95 -24.41 -17.81
N GLY A 205 45.33 -23.96 -18.88
CA GLY A 205 43.96 -24.28 -19.21
C GLY A 205 43.83 -25.16 -20.46
N THR A 206 42.63 -25.71 -20.62
CA THR A 206 42.11 -26.06 -21.95
C THR A 206 40.74 -25.41 -22.08
N GLU A 207 40.53 -24.67 -23.14
CA GLU A 207 39.29 -23.94 -23.38
C GLU A 207 38.62 -24.44 -24.67
N THR A 208 37.30 -24.55 -24.64
CA THR A 208 36.49 -24.87 -25.81
C THR A 208 35.30 -23.95 -25.85
N LEU A 209 35.24 -23.09 -26.86
CA LEU A 209 34.18 -22.12 -27.00
C LEU A 209 33.39 -22.34 -28.29
N THR A 210 32.07 -22.25 -28.19
CA THR A 210 31.17 -22.39 -29.33
C THR A 210 30.15 -21.27 -29.34
N GLU A 211 30.36 -20.28 -30.20
CA GLU A 211 29.42 -19.17 -30.38
C GLU A 211 28.49 -19.41 -31.57
N ARG A 212 27.20 -19.11 -31.36
CA ARG A 212 26.17 -19.30 -32.38
C ARG A 212 25.21 -18.13 -32.43
N GLY A 213 25.68 -17.00 -32.93
CA GLY A 213 24.88 -15.79 -32.86
C GLY A 213 25.49 -14.53 -33.48
N LYS A 214 25.42 -13.45 -32.71
CA LYS A 214 26.19 -12.23 -32.96
C LYS A 214 26.87 -11.84 -31.66
N GLY A 215 28.15 -12.09 -31.54
CA GLY A 215 28.92 -11.83 -30.33
C GLY A 215 29.98 -10.76 -30.51
N THR A 216 30.53 -10.33 -29.37
CA THR A 216 31.85 -9.73 -29.31
C THR A 216 32.64 -10.48 -28.24
N GLU A 217 33.83 -10.94 -28.57
CA GLU A 217 34.66 -11.76 -27.70
C GLU A 217 35.97 -11.05 -27.40
N THR A 218 36.40 -11.13 -26.14
CA THR A 218 37.71 -10.63 -25.71
C THR A 218 38.34 -11.64 -24.78
N LEU A 219 39.39 -12.30 -25.27
CA LEU A 219 40.13 -13.30 -24.52
C LEU A 219 41.52 -12.77 -24.17
N THR A 220 41.92 -12.94 -22.90
CA THR A 220 43.25 -12.60 -22.41
C THR A 220 43.87 -13.78 -21.69
N GLU A 221 44.84 -14.42 -22.31
CA GLU A 221 45.51 -15.60 -21.79
C GLU A 221 46.91 -15.31 -21.28
N ARG A 222 47.32 -16.10 -20.28
CA ARG A 222 48.63 -15.93 -19.63
C ARG A 222 49.09 -17.21 -18.97
N GLY A 223 49.58 -18.13 -19.77
CA GLY A 223 49.94 -19.44 -19.23
C GLY A 223 50.52 -20.42 -20.24
N LYS A 224 50.04 -21.66 -20.14
CA LYS A 224 50.30 -22.73 -21.10
C LYS A 224 48.96 -23.37 -21.41
N ASP A 225 48.35 -22.88 -22.47
CA ASP A 225 46.92 -22.98 -22.64
C ASP A 225 46.63 -23.66 -23.99
N THR A 226 45.43 -24.18 -24.16
CA THR A 226 45.01 -24.86 -25.40
C THR A 226 43.59 -24.44 -25.68
N GLU A 227 43.38 -23.83 -26.83
CA GLU A 227 42.12 -23.19 -27.17
C GLU A 227 41.50 -23.85 -28.41
N THR A 228 40.19 -24.03 -28.38
CA THR A 228 39.41 -24.43 -29.54
C THR A 228 38.16 -23.56 -29.63
N LEU A 229 38.13 -22.67 -30.62
CA LEU A 229 37.03 -21.75 -30.86
C LEU A 229 36.25 -22.15 -32.12
N THR A 230 34.93 -22.18 -32.01
CA THR A 230 34.01 -22.41 -33.13
C THR A 230 32.96 -21.32 -33.21
N GLU A 231 33.14 -20.37 -34.14
CA GLU A 231 32.17 -19.30 -34.36
C GLU A 231 31.21 -19.63 -35.50
N ARG A 232 29.92 -19.35 -35.30
CA ARG A 232 28.88 -19.59 -36.29
C ARG A 232 27.90 -18.43 -36.36
N GLY A 233 28.34 -17.30 -36.89
CA GLY A 233 27.55 -16.08 -36.80
C GLY A 233 28.14 -14.85 -37.47
N LYS A 234 28.01 -13.72 -36.77
CA LYS A 234 28.74 -12.49 -37.05
C LYS A 234 29.36 -12.00 -35.74
N GLY A 235 30.66 -12.22 -35.56
CA GLY A 235 31.39 -11.85 -34.37
C GLY A 235 32.42 -10.74 -34.58
N THR A 236 32.94 -10.23 -33.48
CA THR A 236 34.23 -9.53 -33.44
C THR A 236 35.06 -10.17 -32.35
N GLU A 237 36.31 -10.50 -32.65
CA GLU A 237 37.19 -11.23 -31.76
C GLU A 237 38.46 -10.44 -31.47
N THR A 238 38.85 -10.41 -30.20
CA THR A 238 40.12 -9.85 -29.75
C THR A 238 40.82 -10.83 -28.82
N LEU A 239 41.94 -11.39 -29.27
CA LEU A 239 42.78 -12.29 -28.49
C LEU A 239 44.08 -11.58 -28.07
N THR A 240 44.44 -11.74 -26.80
CA THR A 240 45.76 -11.36 -26.29
C THR A 240 46.40 -12.54 -25.57
N GLU A 241 47.35 -13.21 -26.23
CA GLU A 241 48.08 -14.34 -25.65
C GLU A 241 49.43 -13.92 -25.07
N ARG A 242 49.75 -14.44 -23.88
CA ARG A 242 51.03 -14.16 -23.21
C ARG A 242 51.61 -15.42 -22.57
N GLY A 243 52.07 -16.37 -23.39
CA GLY A 243 52.55 -17.65 -22.87
C GLY A 243 53.05 -18.62 -23.93
N LYS A 244 52.64 -19.88 -23.78
CA LYS A 244 52.81 -20.92 -24.81
C LYS A 244 51.46 -21.59 -25.04
N GLY A 245 50.77 -21.21 -26.10
CA GLY A 245 49.46 -21.75 -26.44
C GLY A 245 49.44 -22.68 -27.65
N THR A 246 48.32 -23.36 -27.84
CA THR A 246 47.92 -23.93 -29.12
C THR A 246 46.49 -23.50 -29.41
N GLU A 247 46.25 -22.91 -30.56
CA GLU A 247 44.97 -22.33 -30.94
C GLU A 247 44.39 -23.06 -32.15
N THR A 248 43.11 -23.38 -32.07
CA THR A 248 42.33 -23.92 -33.19
C THR A 248 41.06 -23.11 -33.38
N LEU A 249 41.00 -22.34 -34.47
CA LEU A 249 39.85 -21.51 -34.79
C LEU A 249 39.08 -22.08 -35.99
N THR A 250 37.77 -22.24 -35.84
CA THR A 250 36.85 -22.60 -36.92
C THR A 250 35.76 -21.55 -37.07
N GLU A 251 35.87 -20.70 -38.09
CA GLU A 251 34.86 -19.66 -38.36
C GLU A 251 33.90 -20.07 -39.47
N ARG A 252 32.60 -19.96 -39.22
CA ARG A 252 31.54 -20.16 -40.21
C ARG A 252 30.58 -18.97 -40.21
N GLY A 253 31.03 -17.84 -40.75
CA GLY A 253 30.30 -16.57 -40.62
C GLY A 253 30.89 -15.38 -41.38
N LYS A 254 30.67 -14.19 -40.79
CA LYS A 254 31.36 -12.95 -41.16
C LYS A 254 31.90 -12.32 -39.87
N GLY A 255 33.19 -12.48 -39.59
CA GLY A 255 33.85 -11.94 -38.41
C GLY A 255 34.94 -10.91 -38.72
N THR A 256 35.41 -10.27 -37.66
CA THR A 256 36.67 -9.50 -37.64
C THR A 256 37.53 -10.02 -36.51
N GLU A 257 38.80 -10.29 -36.79
CA GLU A 257 39.74 -10.90 -35.86
C GLU A 257 40.89 -9.92 -35.58
N THR A 258 41.29 -9.83 -34.32
CA THR A 258 42.46 -9.09 -33.87
C THR A 258 43.29 -9.94 -32.90
N LEU A 259 44.53 -10.26 -33.29
CA LEU A 259 45.44 -11.09 -32.50
C LEU A 259 46.62 -10.29 -31.99
N THR A 260 46.93 -10.44 -30.70
CA THR A 260 48.17 -9.94 -30.09
C THR A 260 48.89 -11.06 -29.34
N GLU A 261 49.88 -11.68 -29.97
CA GLU A 261 50.68 -12.75 -29.34
C GLU A 261 51.99 -12.21 -28.73
N ARG A 262 52.27 -12.59 -27.49
CA ARG A 262 53.55 -12.36 -26.83
C ARG A 262 54.05 -13.66 -26.18
N GLY A 263 54.47 -14.61 -27.01
CA GLY A 263 54.72 -15.98 -26.57
C GLY A 263 55.40 -16.89 -27.61
N LYS A 264 55.19 -18.20 -27.46
CA LYS A 264 55.47 -19.21 -28.50
C LYS A 264 54.22 -20.07 -28.66
N GLY A 265 53.39 -19.78 -29.65
CA GLY A 265 52.17 -20.52 -29.96
C GLY A 265 52.21 -21.30 -31.27
N THR A 266 51.15 -22.07 -31.51
CA THR A 266 50.81 -22.63 -32.83
C THR A 266 49.34 -22.34 -33.12
N GLU A 267 49.08 -21.70 -34.26
CA GLU A 267 47.73 -21.34 -34.72
C GLU A 267 47.28 -22.29 -35.83
N THR A 268 46.03 -22.73 -35.76
CA THR A 268 45.36 -23.44 -36.85
C THR A 268 44.00 -22.81 -37.16
N LEU A 269 43.87 -22.25 -38.36
CA LEU A 269 42.67 -21.55 -38.81
C LEU A 269 41.92 -22.37 -39.87
N THR A 270 40.62 -22.55 -39.69
CA THR A 270 39.70 -23.10 -40.69
C THR A 270 38.53 -22.15 -40.94
N GLU A 271 38.59 -21.38 -42.03
CA GLU A 271 37.56 -20.39 -42.36
C GLU A 271 36.59 -20.90 -43.44
N ARG A 272 35.28 -20.68 -43.22
CA ARG A 272 34.21 -20.92 -44.19
C ARG A 272 33.27 -19.69 -44.21
N GLY A 273 33.78 -18.55 -44.68
CA GLY A 273 33.10 -17.24 -44.54
C GLY A 273 33.71 -16.09 -45.34
N LYS A 274 33.42 -14.85 -44.91
CA LYS A 274 34.16 -13.65 -45.33
C LYS A 274 34.69 -12.98 -44.06
N ALA A 275 35.93 -13.26 -43.67
CA ALA A 275 36.60 -12.63 -42.54
C ALA A 275 37.55 -11.51 -42.96
N GLN A 276 37.83 -10.59 -42.04
CA GLN A 276 38.91 -9.61 -42.14
C GLN A 276 39.82 -9.77 -40.90
N LYS A 277 41.10 -10.12 -41.14
CA LYS A 277 42.14 -10.27 -40.09
C LYS A 277 43.00 -9.01 -40.04
N HIS A 278 43.27 -8.52 -38.84
CA HIS A 278 44.08 -7.31 -38.58
C HIS A 278 45.27 -7.56 -37.66
#